data_AF-A0A5M9I363-F1
#
_entry.id   AF-A0A5M9I363-F1
#
_cell.length_a   1.000
_cell.length_b   1.000
_cell.length_c   1.000
_cell.angle_alpha   90.00
_cell.angle_beta   90.00
_cell.angle_gamma   90.00
#
_symmetry.space_group_name_H-M   'P 1'
#
loop_
_entity.id
_entity.type
_entity.pdbx_description
1 polymer ?
#
loop_
_entity_poly.entity_id
_entity_poly.type
_entity_poly.pdbx_seq_one_letter_code
_entity_poly.pdbx_strand_id
1 'polypeptide(L)'
;MKLEKENEVFDIWLYASDWRYSAAIVGLNKYLEFYKHEIEYELTDDYLKFHRADITEERYLKFAEFYYEDQFLHRELERYMALEQWTEDQTKRINELLKGNAAMKKVFGKIRFEGTNSQEIKTLIENHRSNLIRETFRNKNNLYKNFANPGQLFKERGTCCRLWGYYVDGGRKTKSISYNFDVNTFVSEDDMLFDFIPFAFWGDREVFFVNDNFSLKQMVTTNQTLEKLVRTKTSDIANKDARKALFKTIQKTADFLNYSVEVITKQRDTEFFETMYVRKESIKVLRKLKAYEPFCFSVKIADNYYLDVQKKVTECILNLVRTDELIEFFLKQGMRRDTKYSSEYLVSLLIQINNLICKGGEKLNQSMRGAYACAKAVVKVVPENKRTAYRQKLTSAVVFKDYDRYCQILLQLSNYSGVAFDFVYDLFEDFEKNKDAAYTFINALTPNKDEKKQGGETE
;
A
#
# COMPACT_ATOMS: atom_id res chain seq x y z
N MET A 1 12.11 -18.66 -14.46
CA MET A 1 12.94 -19.60 -15.22
C MET A 1 12.83 -19.22 -16.67
N LYS A 2 13.96 -19.05 -17.35
CA LYS A 2 14.04 -18.67 -18.75
C LYS A 2 14.53 -19.87 -19.55
N LEU A 3 13.82 -20.22 -20.63
CA LEU A 3 14.28 -21.21 -21.61
C LEU A 3 14.60 -20.50 -22.91
N GLU A 4 15.81 -20.75 -23.43
CA GLU A 4 16.23 -20.32 -24.76
C GLU A 4 16.04 -21.51 -25.71
N LYS A 5 15.29 -21.31 -26.79
CA LYS A 5 15.03 -22.37 -27.76
C LYS A 5 15.38 -21.89 -29.17
N GLU A 6 16.41 -22.51 -29.74
CA GLU A 6 16.77 -22.30 -31.13
C GLU A 6 15.76 -23.04 -32.04
N ASN A 7 15.30 -22.39 -33.11
CA ASN A 7 14.36 -22.91 -34.13
C ASN A 7 12.87 -22.94 -33.77
N GLU A 8 12.42 -22.21 -32.75
CA GLU A 8 11.00 -21.90 -32.55
C GLU A 8 10.67 -20.47 -33.00
N VAL A 9 9.38 -20.16 -33.19
CA VAL A 9 8.90 -18.82 -33.58
C VAL A 9 9.36 -17.76 -32.57
N PHE A 10 9.57 -18.11 -31.30
CA PHE A 10 10.12 -17.22 -30.27
C PHE A 10 11.36 -17.86 -29.64
N ASP A 11 12.39 -17.05 -29.37
CA ASP A 11 13.66 -17.54 -28.80
C ASP A 11 13.68 -17.50 -27.26
N ILE A 12 12.80 -16.72 -26.61
CA ILE A 12 12.66 -16.66 -25.15
C ILE A 12 11.29 -17.14 -24.69
N TRP A 13 11.31 -18.03 -23.70
CA TRP A 13 10.15 -18.41 -22.90
C TRP A 13 10.39 -18.09 -21.42
N LEU A 14 9.50 -17.28 -20.83
CA LEU A 14 9.63 -16.80 -19.47
C LEU A 14 8.52 -17.31 -18.58
N TYR A 15 8.91 -18.00 -17.50
CA TYR A 15 8.01 -18.55 -16.48
C TYR A 15 8.17 -17.82 -15.14
N ALA A 16 7.07 -17.67 -14.41
CA ALA A 16 7.00 -17.07 -13.07
C ALA A 16 7.52 -18.02 -11.97
N SER A 17 8.79 -18.44 -12.06
CA SER A 17 9.40 -19.38 -11.11
C SER A 17 9.55 -18.83 -9.69
N ASP A 18 9.65 -17.52 -9.56
CA ASP A 18 9.64 -16.80 -8.30
C ASP A 18 9.01 -15.41 -8.49
N TRP A 19 8.91 -14.64 -7.41
CA TRP A 19 8.33 -13.29 -7.48
C TRP A 19 9.13 -12.32 -8.36
N ARG A 20 10.45 -12.49 -8.52
CA ARG A 20 11.32 -11.60 -9.33
C ARG A 20 10.98 -11.78 -10.81
N TYR A 21 10.89 -13.03 -11.27
CA TYR A 21 10.43 -13.35 -12.61
C TYR A 21 8.96 -12.97 -12.82
N SER A 22 8.11 -13.14 -11.81
CA SER A 22 6.71 -12.71 -11.85
C SER A 22 6.58 -11.20 -12.08
N ALA A 23 7.34 -10.41 -11.32
CA ALA A 23 7.40 -8.95 -11.48
C ALA A 23 8.02 -8.55 -12.83
N ALA A 24 9.11 -9.22 -13.24
CA ALA A 24 9.72 -8.97 -14.54
C ALA A 24 8.74 -9.25 -15.69
N ILE A 25 7.94 -10.33 -15.63
CA ILE A 25 6.88 -10.64 -16.61
C ILE A 25 5.86 -9.51 -16.68
N VAL A 26 5.36 -9.01 -15.54
CA VAL A 26 4.38 -7.92 -15.54
C VAL A 26 4.96 -6.63 -16.11
N GLY A 27 6.21 -6.29 -15.77
CA GLY A 27 6.89 -5.12 -16.32
C GLY A 27 7.17 -5.25 -17.83
N LEU A 28 7.66 -6.42 -18.25
CA LEU A 28 7.95 -6.72 -19.64
C LEU A 28 6.70 -6.75 -20.50
N ASN A 29 5.58 -7.30 -19.99
CA ASN A 29 4.31 -7.29 -20.70
C ASN A 29 3.84 -5.86 -21.05
N LYS A 30 4.13 -4.86 -20.21
CA LYS A 30 3.80 -3.46 -20.50
C LYS A 30 4.67 -2.88 -21.59
N TYR A 31 5.95 -3.23 -21.59
CA TYR A 31 6.87 -2.87 -22.66
C TYR A 31 6.43 -3.47 -24.00
N LEU A 32 6.08 -4.75 -24.02
CA LEU A 32 5.61 -5.45 -25.21
C LEU A 32 4.27 -4.87 -25.70
N GLU A 33 3.33 -4.59 -24.80
CA GLU A 33 2.05 -3.96 -25.14
C GLU A 33 2.23 -2.54 -25.71
N PHE A 34 3.23 -1.78 -25.24
CA PHE A 34 3.57 -0.47 -25.79
C PHE A 34 4.05 -0.55 -27.24
N TYR A 35 4.71 -1.64 -27.62
CA TYR A 35 5.23 -1.89 -28.96
C TYR A 35 4.46 -2.97 -29.74
N LYS A 36 3.22 -3.29 -29.36
CA LYS A 36 2.46 -4.42 -29.94
C LYS A 36 2.23 -4.38 -31.45
N HIS A 37 2.43 -3.23 -32.09
CA HIS A 37 2.33 -3.06 -33.55
C HIS A 37 3.67 -3.26 -34.26
N GLU A 38 4.77 -3.35 -33.50
CA GLU A 38 6.14 -3.50 -33.98
C GLU A 38 6.78 -4.81 -33.51
N ILE A 39 6.26 -5.43 -32.44
CA ILE A 39 6.84 -6.59 -31.75
C ILE A 39 5.75 -7.65 -31.57
N GLU A 40 6.09 -8.89 -31.92
CA GLU A 40 5.24 -10.06 -31.67
C GLU A 40 5.57 -10.69 -30.31
N TYR A 41 4.53 -11.08 -29.57
CA TYR A 41 4.67 -11.77 -28.30
C TYR A 41 3.44 -12.62 -27.99
N GLU A 42 3.59 -13.63 -27.14
CA GLU A 42 2.49 -14.50 -26.71
C GLU A 42 2.46 -14.57 -25.17
N LEU A 43 1.39 -14.04 -24.57
CA LEU A 43 1.10 -14.23 -23.14
C LEU A 43 0.07 -15.35 -22.96
N THR A 44 0.46 -16.43 -22.30
CA THR A 44 -0.42 -17.53 -21.90
C THR A 44 -0.66 -17.52 -20.39
N ASP A 45 -1.36 -18.52 -19.87
CA ASP A 45 -1.52 -18.68 -18.43
C ASP A 45 -0.22 -19.16 -17.75
N ASP A 46 0.67 -19.83 -18.47
CA ASP A 46 1.87 -20.46 -17.89
C ASP A 46 3.18 -19.73 -18.22
N TYR A 47 3.27 -19.12 -19.41
CA TYR A 47 4.49 -18.50 -19.92
C TYR A 47 4.23 -17.24 -20.76
N LEU A 48 5.25 -16.38 -20.82
CA LEU A 48 5.38 -15.27 -21.76
C LEU A 48 6.48 -15.57 -22.78
N LYS A 49 6.16 -15.48 -24.07
CA LYS A 49 7.11 -15.66 -25.19
C LYS A 49 7.32 -14.35 -25.95
N PHE A 50 8.56 -14.12 -26.38
CA PHE A 50 8.97 -12.94 -27.15
C PHE A 50 10.36 -13.18 -27.76
N HIS A 51 10.81 -12.28 -28.64
CA HIS A 51 12.17 -12.32 -29.17
C HIS A 51 13.16 -11.51 -28.32
N ARG A 52 14.34 -12.05 -27.99
CA ARG A 52 15.37 -11.31 -27.25
C ARG A 52 15.82 -10.06 -27.99
N ALA A 53 15.92 -10.15 -29.32
CA ALA A 53 16.34 -9.04 -30.19
C ALA A 53 15.42 -7.81 -30.07
N ASP A 54 14.18 -8.01 -29.63
CA ASP A 54 13.21 -6.92 -29.49
C ASP A 54 13.43 -6.04 -28.25
N ILE A 55 14.28 -6.48 -27.32
CA ILE A 55 14.68 -5.71 -26.14
C ILE A 55 16.01 -4.99 -26.44
N THR A 56 15.93 -3.71 -26.80
CA THR A 56 17.09 -2.84 -27.03
C THR A 56 17.13 -1.70 -26.01
N GLU A 57 18.34 -1.16 -25.73
CA GLU A 57 18.49 0.00 -24.84
C GLU A 57 17.65 1.19 -25.32
N GLU A 58 17.62 1.44 -26.64
CA GLU A 58 16.83 2.52 -27.24
C GLU A 58 15.33 2.35 -26.98
N ARG A 59 14.76 1.19 -27.33
CA ARG A 59 13.33 0.93 -27.11
C ARG A 59 12.97 0.95 -25.63
N TYR A 60 13.82 0.40 -24.77
CA TYR A 60 13.64 0.42 -23.32
C TYR A 60 13.59 1.85 -22.78
N LEU A 61 14.55 2.70 -23.17
CA LEU A 61 14.60 4.09 -22.70
C LEU A 61 13.39 4.89 -23.19
N LYS A 62 12.96 4.70 -24.44
CA LYS A 62 11.73 5.32 -24.97
C LYS A 62 10.48 4.87 -24.20
N PHE A 63 10.37 3.59 -23.87
CA PHE A 63 9.28 3.08 -23.03
C PHE A 63 9.35 3.66 -21.61
N ALA A 64 10.53 3.71 -20.99
CA ALA A 64 10.71 4.27 -19.65
C ALA A 64 10.30 5.76 -19.60
N GLU A 65 10.69 6.53 -20.62
CA GLU A 65 10.31 7.93 -20.78
C GLU A 65 8.79 8.11 -20.89
N PHE A 66 8.15 7.32 -21.76
CA PHE A 66 6.70 7.34 -21.91
C PHE A 66 5.99 6.99 -20.59
N TYR A 67 6.43 5.93 -19.93
CA TYR A 67 5.75 5.36 -18.77
C TYR A 67 5.85 6.24 -17.51
N TYR A 68 7.01 6.88 -17.33
CA TYR A 68 7.29 7.79 -16.21
C TYR A 68 7.43 9.24 -16.69
N GLU A 69 6.64 9.67 -17.67
CA GLU A 69 6.77 10.98 -18.32
C GLU A 69 6.87 12.15 -17.32
N ASP A 70 6.06 12.12 -16.26
CA ASP A 70 6.02 13.15 -15.21
C ASP A 70 7.27 13.16 -14.31
N GLN A 71 8.13 12.16 -14.41
CA GLN A 71 9.36 12.04 -13.64
C GLN A 71 10.58 12.64 -14.34
N PHE A 72 10.47 12.97 -15.63
CA PHE A 72 11.56 13.49 -16.46
C PHE A 72 11.45 15.00 -16.69
N LEU A 73 12.42 15.75 -16.16
CA LEU A 73 12.42 17.22 -16.22
C LEU A 73 12.52 17.76 -17.67
N HIS A 74 13.19 17.04 -18.57
CA HIS A 74 13.30 17.46 -19.96
C HIS A 74 11.95 17.38 -20.70
N ARG A 75 11.02 16.50 -20.30
CA ARG A 75 9.64 16.47 -20.84
C ARG A 75 8.82 17.69 -20.41
N GLU A 76 9.05 18.20 -19.19
CA GLU A 76 8.49 19.49 -18.77
C GLU A 76 9.10 20.64 -19.57
N LEU A 77 10.41 20.60 -19.79
CA LEU A 77 11.12 21.59 -20.60
C LEU A 77 10.64 21.62 -22.05
N GLU A 78 10.46 20.47 -22.71
CA GLU A 78 9.91 20.38 -24.08
C GLU A 78 8.55 21.07 -24.21
N ARG A 79 7.68 20.92 -23.20
CA ARG A 79 6.36 21.59 -23.17
C ARG A 79 6.51 23.11 -23.15
N TYR A 80 7.48 23.64 -22.40
CA TYR A 80 7.78 25.07 -22.44
C TYR A 80 8.39 25.49 -23.78
N MET A 81 9.26 24.67 -24.36
CA MET A 81 9.90 24.99 -25.64
C MET A 81 8.90 24.98 -26.81
N ALA A 82 7.74 24.34 -26.66
CA ALA A 82 6.66 24.36 -27.65
C ALA A 82 5.85 25.68 -27.66
N LEU A 83 6.05 26.56 -26.66
CA LEU A 83 5.38 27.86 -26.60
C LEU A 83 6.06 28.87 -27.57
N GLU A 84 5.28 29.86 -28.01
CA GLU A 84 5.78 30.98 -28.81
C GLU A 84 6.22 32.17 -27.94
N GLN A 85 5.64 32.30 -26.73
CA GLN A 85 5.93 33.37 -25.78
C GLN A 85 6.00 32.79 -24.36
N TRP A 86 6.82 33.41 -23.51
CA TRP A 86 7.03 32.99 -22.13
C TRP A 86 6.77 34.14 -21.17
N THR A 87 6.07 33.85 -20.08
CA THR A 87 5.97 34.78 -18.95
C THR A 87 7.27 34.81 -18.15
N GLU A 88 7.42 35.82 -17.28
CA GLU A 88 8.56 35.90 -16.37
C GLU A 88 8.65 34.67 -15.45
N ASP A 89 7.51 34.21 -14.93
CA ASP A 89 7.45 33.03 -14.07
C ASP A 89 7.79 31.73 -14.82
N GLN A 90 7.35 31.58 -16.07
CA GLN A 90 7.76 30.46 -16.91
C GLN A 90 9.27 30.50 -17.19
N THR A 91 9.83 31.68 -17.44
CA THR A 91 11.27 31.87 -17.64
C THR A 91 12.08 31.49 -16.39
N LYS A 92 11.59 31.86 -15.20
CA LYS A 92 12.18 31.42 -13.91
C LYS A 92 12.13 29.90 -13.79
N ARG A 93 10.96 29.30 -14.00
CA ARG A 93 10.77 27.84 -13.94
C ARG A 93 11.66 27.09 -14.93
N ILE A 94 11.78 27.55 -16.17
CA ILE A 94 12.69 26.97 -17.17
C ILE A 94 14.13 26.98 -16.66
N ASN A 95 14.60 28.11 -16.14
CA ASN A 95 15.96 28.21 -15.60
C ASN A 95 16.20 27.31 -14.37
N GLU A 96 15.18 27.05 -13.55
CA GLU A 96 15.23 26.04 -12.49
C GLU A 96 15.36 24.62 -13.07
N LEU A 97 14.57 24.29 -14.10
CA LEU A 97 14.59 22.97 -14.75
C LEU A 97 15.97 22.66 -15.37
N LEU A 98 16.58 23.63 -16.07
CA LEU A 98 17.93 23.50 -16.65
C LEU A 98 18.97 23.14 -15.58
N LYS A 99 18.78 23.62 -14.35
CA LYS A 99 19.66 23.37 -13.18
C LYS A 99 19.12 22.30 -12.24
N GLY A 100 18.16 21.49 -12.67
CA GLY A 100 17.47 20.52 -11.82
C GLY A 100 18.38 19.38 -11.33
N ASN A 101 18.21 18.19 -11.92
CA ASN A 101 18.97 17.01 -11.52
C ASN A 101 20.39 16.99 -12.15
N ALA A 102 21.23 16.03 -11.74
CA ALA A 102 22.61 15.92 -12.24
C ALA A 102 22.69 15.72 -13.77
N ALA A 103 21.73 15.00 -14.38
CA ALA A 103 21.67 14.80 -15.82
C ALA A 103 21.37 16.13 -16.55
N MET A 104 20.38 16.89 -16.08
CA MET A 104 20.05 18.22 -16.59
C MET A 104 21.24 19.17 -16.46
N LYS A 105 21.89 19.24 -15.28
CA LYS A 105 23.06 20.10 -15.07
C LYS A 105 24.23 19.76 -15.99
N LYS A 106 24.43 18.49 -16.32
CA LYS A 106 25.50 18.06 -17.22
C LYS A 106 25.28 18.54 -18.66
N VAL A 107 24.02 18.56 -19.12
CA VAL A 107 23.65 18.98 -20.48
C VAL A 107 23.49 20.51 -20.56
N PHE A 108 22.77 21.10 -19.61
CA PHE A 108 22.30 22.49 -19.67
C PHE A 108 22.97 23.43 -18.67
N GLY A 109 23.89 22.97 -17.82
CA GLY A 109 24.37 23.74 -16.66
C GLY A 109 25.06 25.08 -16.99
N LYS A 110 25.49 25.27 -18.24
CA LYS A 110 26.07 26.53 -18.74
C LYS A 110 25.07 27.43 -19.48
N ILE A 111 23.84 26.95 -19.66
CA ILE A 111 22.81 27.62 -20.45
C ILE A 111 21.90 28.38 -19.51
N ARG A 112 21.56 29.60 -19.91
CA ARG A 112 20.50 30.41 -19.31
C ARG A 112 19.44 30.64 -20.36
N PHE A 113 18.18 30.45 -20.00
CA PHE A 113 17.08 30.76 -20.89
C PHE A 113 16.75 32.24 -20.84
N GLU A 114 16.78 32.90 -22.00
CA GLU A 114 16.57 34.35 -22.17
C GLU A 114 15.38 34.66 -23.10
N GLY A 115 14.58 33.65 -23.48
CA GLY A 115 13.42 33.78 -24.36
C GLY A 115 13.74 33.64 -25.86
N THR A 116 15.02 33.73 -26.25
CA THR A 116 15.44 33.66 -27.66
C THR A 116 16.10 32.34 -28.05
N ASN A 117 16.57 31.56 -27.08
CA ASN A 117 17.35 30.34 -27.28
C ASN A 117 16.53 29.04 -27.14
N SER A 118 15.22 29.08 -27.41
CA SER A 118 14.35 27.90 -27.32
C SER A 118 14.76 26.78 -28.29
N GLN A 119 15.19 27.12 -29.51
CA GLN A 119 15.61 26.15 -30.51
C GLN A 119 16.93 25.44 -30.14
N GLU A 120 17.86 26.16 -29.50
CA GLU A 120 19.10 25.58 -28.96
C GLU A 120 18.76 24.51 -27.92
N ILE A 121 17.86 24.84 -26.98
CA ILE A 121 17.42 23.91 -25.93
C ILE A 121 16.72 22.68 -26.54
N LYS A 122 15.83 22.85 -27.52
CA LYS A 122 15.20 21.71 -28.23
C LYS A 122 16.23 20.77 -28.83
N THR A 123 17.22 21.33 -29.51
CA THR A 123 18.28 20.57 -30.18
C THR A 123 19.13 19.79 -29.17
N LEU A 124 19.43 20.40 -28.02
CA LEU A 124 20.16 19.73 -26.95
C LEU A 124 19.36 18.62 -26.29
N ILE A 125 18.05 18.79 -26.11
CA ILE A 125 17.18 17.73 -25.61
C ILE A 125 17.24 16.54 -26.56
N GLU A 126 17.09 16.76 -27.88
CA GLU A 126 17.09 15.67 -28.86
C GLU A 126 18.45 14.95 -28.91
N ASN A 127 19.55 15.71 -29.01
CA ASN A 127 20.91 15.15 -29.07
C ASN A 127 21.32 14.37 -27.81
N HIS A 128 20.75 14.70 -26.65
CA HIS A 128 21.08 14.08 -25.37
C HIS A 128 19.94 13.26 -24.75
N ARG A 129 18.84 13.02 -25.49
CA ARG A 129 17.60 12.42 -24.98
C ARG A 129 17.84 11.11 -24.25
N SER A 130 18.52 10.16 -24.89
CA SER A 130 18.84 8.84 -24.31
C SER A 130 19.66 8.97 -23.03
N ASN A 131 20.61 9.91 -22.97
CA ASN A 131 21.41 10.13 -21.75
C ASN A 131 20.57 10.74 -20.63
N LEU A 132 19.74 11.75 -20.93
CA LEU A 132 18.85 12.39 -19.97
C LEU A 132 17.88 11.38 -19.35
N ILE A 133 17.29 10.51 -20.18
CA ILE A 133 16.40 9.43 -19.72
C ILE A 133 17.18 8.45 -18.86
N ARG A 134 18.27 7.86 -19.37
CA ARG A 134 19.03 6.81 -18.69
C ARG A 134 19.55 7.26 -17.34
N GLU A 135 20.19 8.43 -17.29
CA GLU A 135 20.79 8.96 -16.07
C GLU A 135 19.73 9.36 -15.04
N THR A 136 18.59 9.90 -15.47
CA THR A 136 17.48 10.21 -14.57
C THR A 136 16.84 8.94 -14.05
N PHE A 137 16.50 8.01 -14.93
CA PHE A 137 15.83 6.75 -14.59
C PHE A 137 16.64 5.90 -13.62
N ARG A 138 17.94 5.73 -13.88
CA ARG A 138 18.82 4.89 -13.04
C ARG A 138 19.09 5.47 -11.66
N ASN A 139 19.10 6.81 -11.51
CA ASN A 139 19.56 7.47 -10.27
C ASN A 139 18.44 8.04 -9.40
N LYS A 140 17.24 8.28 -9.93
CA LYS A 140 16.14 8.86 -9.14
C LYS A 140 15.61 7.83 -8.14
N ASN A 141 15.50 8.22 -6.87
CA ASN A 141 15.18 7.31 -5.75
C ASN A 141 13.80 6.65 -5.84
N ASN A 142 12.87 7.16 -6.66
CA ASN A 142 11.55 6.57 -6.88
C ASN A 142 11.42 5.83 -8.22
N LEU A 143 12.51 5.67 -8.97
CA LEU A 143 12.57 4.93 -10.24
C LEU A 143 13.43 3.66 -10.04
N TYR A 144 14.26 3.30 -11.02
CA TYR A 144 15.09 2.09 -11.01
C TYR A 144 15.92 1.93 -9.73
N LYS A 145 16.52 3.02 -9.23
CA LYS A 145 17.32 3.01 -7.99
C LYS A 145 16.56 2.49 -6.77
N ASN A 146 15.22 2.60 -6.75
CA ASN A 146 14.44 2.06 -5.65
C ASN A 146 14.52 0.52 -5.60
N PHE A 147 14.69 -0.12 -6.74
CA PHE A 147 14.55 -1.58 -6.88
C PHE A 147 15.89 -2.28 -7.10
N ALA A 148 16.82 -1.63 -7.77
CA ALA A 148 18.05 -2.24 -8.23
C ALA A 148 19.25 -1.29 -8.13
N ASN A 149 20.44 -1.87 -8.12
CA ASN A 149 21.68 -1.13 -8.14
C ASN A 149 21.81 -0.34 -9.46
N PRO A 150 21.88 1.01 -9.42
CA PRO A 150 21.96 1.86 -10.62
C PRO A 150 23.11 1.50 -11.57
N GLY A 151 24.19 0.92 -11.04
CA GLY A 151 25.35 0.50 -11.82
C GLY A 151 25.16 -0.81 -12.58
N GLN A 152 24.00 -1.47 -12.47
CA GLN A 152 23.69 -2.76 -13.11
C GLN A 152 22.67 -2.65 -14.26
N LEU A 153 22.03 -1.49 -14.44
CA LEU A 153 21.10 -1.26 -15.56
C LEU A 153 21.79 -1.55 -16.90
N PHE A 154 21.16 -2.35 -17.75
CA PHE A 154 21.65 -2.80 -19.06
C PHE A 154 22.94 -3.64 -19.05
N LYS A 155 23.41 -4.08 -17.88
CA LYS A 155 24.49 -5.06 -17.83
C LYS A 155 23.97 -6.45 -18.12
N GLU A 156 24.81 -7.22 -18.82
CA GLU A 156 24.67 -8.66 -18.92
C GLU A 156 24.57 -9.31 -17.53
N ARG A 157 24.05 -10.54 -17.51
CA ARG A 157 23.88 -11.33 -16.29
C ARG A 157 25.17 -11.34 -15.46
N GLY A 158 25.06 -10.87 -14.21
CA GLY A 158 26.15 -10.87 -13.25
C GLY A 158 26.18 -12.12 -12.35
N THR A 159 27.24 -12.24 -11.56
CA THR A 159 27.32 -13.22 -10.46
C THR A 159 26.38 -12.86 -9.30
N CYS A 160 26.23 -11.56 -9.02
CA CYS A 160 25.33 -11.05 -7.99
C CYS A 160 24.05 -10.50 -8.63
N CYS A 161 22.90 -10.78 -8.03
CA CYS A 161 21.61 -10.23 -8.43
C CYS A 161 21.63 -8.69 -8.44
N ARG A 162 21.07 -8.05 -9.46
CA ARG A 162 21.02 -6.58 -9.56
C ARG A 162 20.08 -5.91 -8.55
N LEU A 163 19.12 -6.64 -8.00
CA LEU A 163 18.07 -6.11 -7.13
C LEU A 163 18.58 -5.82 -5.72
N TRP A 164 18.09 -4.75 -5.09
CA TRP A 164 18.37 -4.49 -3.68
C TRP A 164 17.83 -5.61 -2.79
N GLY A 165 18.53 -5.90 -1.69
CA GLY A 165 18.26 -7.04 -0.80
C GLY A 165 18.85 -8.36 -1.30
N TYR A 166 19.15 -8.48 -2.60
CA TYR A 166 19.81 -9.63 -3.22
C TYR A 166 21.21 -9.27 -3.77
N TYR A 167 21.46 -7.99 -4.02
CA TYR A 167 22.74 -7.48 -4.46
C TYR A 167 23.78 -7.54 -3.35
N VAL A 168 24.95 -8.05 -3.69
CA VAL A 168 26.12 -8.08 -2.83
C VAL A 168 27.35 -7.67 -3.63
N ASP A 169 28.31 -7.02 -2.97
CA ASP A 169 29.59 -6.68 -3.59
C ASP A 169 30.39 -7.97 -3.82
N GLY A 170 30.33 -8.47 -5.06
CA GLY A 170 30.87 -9.75 -5.49
C GLY A 170 32.34 -9.97 -5.11
N GLY A 171 33.16 -8.92 -5.23
CA GLY A 171 34.60 -8.98 -4.98
C GLY A 171 34.98 -8.93 -3.50
N ARG A 172 34.06 -8.58 -2.60
CA ARG A 172 34.36 -8.33 -1.19
C ARG A 172 33.54 -9.17 -0.21
N LYS A 173 32.30 -9.52 -0.56
CA LYS A 173 31.31 -10.03 0.40
C LYS A 173 30.84 -11.46 0.12
N THR A 174 31.11 -12.01 -1.06
CA THR A 174 30.64 -13.35 -1.48
C THR A 174 31.09 -14.45 -0.53
N LYS A 175 32.37 -14.47 -0.14
CA LYS A 175 32.88 -15.46 0.83
C LYS A 175 32.11 -15.42 2.16
N SER A 176 31.83 -14.23 2.69
CA SER A 176 31.20 -14.06 4.01
C SER A 176 29.74 -14.52 4.08
N ILE A 177 29.04 -14.51 2.95
CA ILE A 177 27.62 -14.91 2.85
C ILE A 177 27.45 -16.32 2.30
N SER A 178 28.56 -16.97 1.92
CA SER A 178 28.55 -18.33 1.40
C SER A 178 28.54 -19.33 2.54
N TYR A 179 27.99 -20.52 2.28
CA TYR A 179 28.00 -21.61 3.24
C TYR A 179 29.43 -21.98 3.62
N ASN A 180 29.67 -22.12 4.93
CA ASN A 180 30.99 -22.44 5.49
C ASN A 180 32.14 -21.51 5.03
N PHE A 181 31.82 -20.25 4.67
CA PHE A 181 32.78 -19.30 4.11
C PHE A 181 33.51 -19.81 2.85
N ASP A 182 32.91 -20.73 2.11
CA ASP A 182 33.43 -21.23 0.84
C ASP A 182 32.73 -20.51 -0.32
N VAL A 183 33.45 -19.63 -1.02
CA VAL A 183 32.93 -18.82 -2.13
C VAL A 183 32.31 -19.67 -3.25
N ASN A 184 32.74 -20.93 -3.41
CA ASN A 184 32.19 -21.83 -4.42
C ASN A 184 30.75 -22.27 -4.11
N THR A 185 30.30 -22.09 -2.86
CA THR A 185 28.93 -22.38 -2.44
C THR A 185 28.00 -21.17 -2.57
N PHE A 186 28.51 -20.02 -3.04
CA PHE A 186 27.69 -18.85 -3.29
C PHE A 186 26.68 -19.13 -4.40
N VAL A 187 25.38 -19.00 -4.08
CA VAL A 187 24.29 -19.12 -5.05
C VAL A 187 23.58 -17.78 -5.14
N SER A 188 23.48 -17.27 -6.36
CA SER A 188 22.75 -16.04 -6.68
C SER A 188 22.18 -16.15 -8.08
N GLU A 189 21.06 -15.48 -8.30
CA GLU A 189 20.35 -15.46 -9.57
C GLU A 189 20.14 -14.02 -10.00
N ASP A 190 20.81 -13.65 -11.09
CA ASP A 190 20.64 -12.39 -11.81
C ASP A 190 20.09 -12.67 -13.21
N ASP A 191 19.34 -11.72 -13.74
CA ASP A 191 18.80 -11.75 -15.10
C ASP A 191 18.65 -10.32 -15.63
N MET A 192 18.95 -10.10 -16.91
CA MET A 192 18.75 -8.81 -17.58
C MET A 192 17.30 -8.35 -17.51
N LEU A 193 16.35 -9.30 -17.52
CA LEU A 193 14.93 -9.02 -17.47
C LEU A 193 14.48 -8.41 -16.14
N PHE A 194 15.30 -8.50 -15.09
CA PHE A 194 15.03 -7.82 -13.82
C PHE A 194 15.08 -6.30 -13.94
N ASP A 195 15.60 -5.76 -15.05
CA ASP A 195 15.48 -4.32 -15.34
C ASP A 195 14.02 -3.89 -15.49
N PHE A 196 13.10 -4.79 -15.84
CA PHE A 196 11.67 -4.50 -16.00
C PHE A 196 10.88 -4.48 -14.68
N ILE A 197 11.47 -4.94 -13.57
CA ILE A 197 10.79 -5.02 -12.27
C ILE A 197 10.19 -3.68 -11.79
N PRO A 198 10.85 -2.50 -11.96
CA PRO A 198 10.27 -1.22 -11.55
C PRO A 198 8.89 -0.94 -12.13
N PHE A 199 8.59 -1.43 -13.35
CA PHE A 199 7.31 -1.20 -14.03
C PHE A 199 6.16 -2.08 -13.50
N ALA A 200 6.45 -3.08 -12.67
CA ALA A 200 5.44 -3.95 -12.07
C ALA A 200 4.87 -3.41 -10.75
N PHE A 201 5.63 -2.56 -10.06
CA PHE A 201 5.31 -2.10 -8.70
C PHE A 201 4.48 -0.80 -8.68
N TRP A 202 3.55 -0.73 -7.73
CA TRP A 202 2.58 0.37 -7.63
C TRP A 202 2.50 0.99 -6.24
N GLY A 203 2.64 2.31 -6.18
CA GLY A 203 2.49 3.10 -4.98
C GLY A 203 3.29 4.39 -5.03
N ASP A 204 3.67 4.91 -3.87
CA ASP A 204 4.51 6.11 -3.76
C ASP A 204 5.71 5.84 -2.86
N ARG A 205 5.59 6.07 -1.55
CA ARG A 205 6.66 5.74 -0.59
C ARG A 205 6.75 4.25 -0.31
N GLU A 206 5.59 3.61 -0.22
CA GLU A 206 5.45 2.16 -0.19
C GLU A 206 4.86 1.71 -1.52
N VAL A 207 5.46 0.68 -2.12
CA VAL A 207 5.03 0.11 -3.40
C VAL A 207 4.69 -1.36 -3.24
N PHE A 208 3.76 -1.84 -4.07
CA PHE A 208 3.25 -3.21 -4.02
C PHE A 208 3.28 -3.86 -5.40
N PHE A 209 3.52 -5.17 -5.40
CA PHE A 209 3.34 -6.07 -6.53
C PHE A 209 2.56 -7.29 -6.04
N VAL A 210 1.46 -7.62 -6.70
CA VAL A 210 0.63 -8.79 -6.35
C VAL A 210 1.14 -9.98 -7.15
N ASN A 211 1.66 -11.00 -6.47
CA ASN A 211 2.15 -12.23 -7.07
C ASN A 211 1.09 -13.33 -6.98
N ASP A 212 0.10 -13.27 -7.87
CA ASP A 212 -0.93 -14.28 -8.11
C ASP A 212 -0.60 -15.10 -9.38
N ASN A 213 0.62 -15.65 -9.42
CA ASN A 213 1.20 -16.35 -10.58
C ASN A 213 0.57 -17.71 -10.94
N PHE A 214 -0.64 -18.01 -10.46
CA PHE A 214 -1.40 -19.18 -10.91
C PHE A 214 -1.79 -19.09 -12.40
N SER A 215 -2.02 -17.86 -12.89
CA SER A 215 -2.16 -17.55 -14.31
C SER A 215 -1.44 -16.24 -14.58
N LEU A 216 -0.51 -16.21 -15.54
CA LEU A 216 0.21 -14.98 -15.88
C LEU A 216 -0.75 -13.91 -16.43
N LYS A 217 -1.79 -14.30 -17.18
CA LYS A 217 -2.84 -13.38 -17.63
C LYS A 217 -3.59 -12.75 -16.46
N GLN A 218 -3.97 -13.56 -15.48
CA GLN A 218 -4.61 -13.06 -14.26
C GLN A 218 -3.68 -12.13 -13.49
N MET A 219 -2.42 -12.51 -13.32
CA MET A 219 -1.43 -11.70 -12.61
C MET A 219 -1.18 -10.33 -13.26
N VAL A 220 -1.08 -10.29 -14.59
CA VAL A 220 -1.00 -9.04 -15.35
C VAL A 220 -2.26 -8.20 -15.11
N THR A 221 -3.45 -8.80 -15.19
CA THR A 221 -4.73 -8.11 -14.99
C THR A 221 -4.90 -7.56 -13.56
N THR A 222 -4.50 -8.34 -12.55
CA THR A 222 -4.52 -7.94 -11.14
C THR A 222 -3.63 -6.72 -10.91
N ASN A 223 -2.40 -6.73 -11.42
CA ASN A 223 -1.48 -5.61 -11.26
C ASN A 223 -1.85 -4.38 -12.12
N GLN A 224 -2.51 -4.56 -13.27
CA GLN A 224 -3.12 -3.45 -14.02
C GLN A 224 -4.30 -2.82 -13.26
N THR A 225 -5.08 -3.63 -12.55
CA THR A 225 -6.16 -3.11 -11.70
C THR A 225 -5.60 -2.29 -10.54
N LEU A 226 -4.53 -2.78 -9.91
CA LEU A 226 -3.79 -2.05 -8.87
C LEU A 226 -3.24 -0.73 -9.39
N GLU A 227 -2.56 -0.75 -10.54
CA GLU A 227 -2.07 0.44 -11.24
C GLU A 227 -3.16 1.49 -11.39
N LYS A 228 -4.30 1.10 -11.98
CA LYS A 228 -5.42 1.99 -12.25
C LYS A 228 -5.94 2.61 -10.96
N LEU A 229 -6.07 1.82 -9.89
CA LEU A 229 -6.54 2.30 -8.58
C LEU A 229 -5.56 3.29 -7.92
N VAL A 230 -4.25 3.05 -8.02
CA VAL A 230 -3.22 3.96 -7.50
C VAL A 230 -3.15 5.26 -8.31
N ARG A 231 -3.29 5.18 -9.65
CA ARG A 231 -3.24 6.34 -10.55
C ARG A 231 -4.53 7.17 -10.53
N THR A 232 -5.68 6.59 -10.17
CA THR A 232 -6.96 7.32 -10.14
C THR A 232 -6.86 8.47 -9.13
N LYS A 233 -6.82 9.69 -9.65
CA LYS A 233 -6.87 10.93 -8.86
C LYS A 233 -8.27 11.07 -8.26
N THR A 234 -8.54 10.49 -7.10
CA THR A 234 -9.69 10.98 -6.31
C THR A 234 -9.39 12.42 -5.91
N SER A 235 -10.33 13.31 -6.22
CA SER A 235 -10.31 14.76 -6.03
C SER A 235 -10.16 15.22 -4.57
N ASP A 236 -10.12 14.29 -3.62
CA ASP A 236 -9.83 14.57 -2.22
C ASP A 236 -8.33 14.50 -1.97
N ILE A 237 -7.73 15.68 -1.96
CA ILE A 237 -6.37 15.96 -1.50
C ILE A 237 -6.15 15.31 -0.12
N ALA A 238 -5.24 14.33 -0.02
CA ALA A 238 -4.21 14.28 1.04
C ALA A 238 -3.42 12.96 1.12
N ASN A 239 -3.87 11.83 0.55
CA ASN A 239 -3.06 10.59 0.60
C ASN A 239 -3.36 9.65 -0.58
N LYS A 240 -2.42 9.55 -1.51
CA LYS A 240 -2.32 8.41 -2.45
C LYS A 240 -1.94 7.18 -1.64
N ASP A 241 -2.92 6.62 -0.97
CA ASP A 241 -2.72 5.48 -0.09
C ASP A 241 -2.66 4.20 -0.93
N ALA A 242 -1.43 3.80 -1.27
CA ALA A 242 -1.15 2.61 -2.05
C ALA A 242 -1.69 1.33 -1.38
N ARG A 243 -1.72 1.27 -0.04
CA ARG A 243 -2.24 0.12 0.71
C ARG A 243 -3.77 0.05 0.63
N LYS A 244 -4.46 1.21 0.64
CA LYS A 244 -5.90 1.28 0.33
C LYS A 244 -6.20 0.80 -1.09
N ALA A 245 -5.38 1.21 -2.07
CA ALA A 245 -5.54 0.75 -3.45
C ALA A 245 -5.33 -0.77 -3.57
N LEU A 246 -4.34 -1.33 -2.87
CA LEU A 246 -4.12 -2.77 -2.75
C LEU A 246 -5.34 -3.49 -2.18
N PHE A 247 -5.90 -2.98 -1.08
CA PHE A 247 -7.09 -3.58 -0.45
C PHE A 247 -8.28 -3.61 -1.39
N LYS A 248 -8.53 -2.50 -2.09
CA LYS A 248 -9.58 -2.43 -3.12
C LYS A 248 -9.29 -3.34 -4.31
N THR A 249 -8.03 -3.55 -4.67
CA THR A 249 -7.65 -4.51 -5.70
C THR A 249 -8.03 -5.91 -5.27
N ILE A 250 -7.60 -6.33 -4.07
CA ILE A 250 -7.93 -7.65 -3.50
C ILE A 250 -9.45 -7.85 -3.43
N GLN A 251 -10.23 -6.84 -3.02
CA GLN A 251 -11.69 -6.93 -3.01
C GLN A 251 -12.30 -7.15 -4.40
N LYS A 252 -11.76 -6.48 -5.43
CA LYS A 252 -12.25 -6.58 -6.81
C LYS A 252 -11.84 -7.87 -7.51
N THR A 253 -10.66 -8.39 -7.19
CA THR A 253 -10.12 -9.63 -7.78
C THR A 253 -10.43 -10.85 -6.92
N ALA A 254 -11.05 -10.69 -5.74
CA ALA A 254 -11.36 -11.74 -4.77
C ALA A 254 -12.08 -12.96 -5.38
N ASP A 255 -12.95 -12.74 -6.38
CA ASP A 255 -13.70 -13.82 -7.01
C ASP A 255 -12.78 -14.78 -7.80
N PHE A 256 -11.62 -14.29 -8.25
CA PHE A 256 -10.58 -15.08 -8.91
C PHE A 256 -9.47 -15.52 -7.93
N LEU A 257 -9.37 -14.88 -6.76
CA LEU A 257 -8.41 -15.20 -5.70
C LEU A 257 -9.02 -16.16 -4.67
N ASN A 258 -9.25 -17.42 -5.06
CA ASN A 258 -9.72 -18.47 -4.14
C ASN A 258 -8.57 -19.17 -3.38
N TYR A 259 -7.39 -18.54 -3.33
CA TYR A 259 -6.16 -19.04 -2.73
C TYR A 259 -5.42 -17.91 -2.01
N SER A 260 -4.42 -18.28 -1.20
CA SER A 260 -3.56 -17.31 -0.52
C SER A 260 -2.61 -16.64 -1.52
N VAL A 261 -2.46 -15.33 -1.44
CA VAL A 261 -1.69 -14.54 -2.41
C VAL A 261 -0.45 -13.97 -1.75
N GLU A 262 0.66 -14.04 -2.46
CA GLU A 262 1.89 -13.35 -2.08
C GLU A 262 1.84 -11.92 -2.60
N VAL A 263 2.08 -10.94 -1.75
CA VAL A 263 2.25 -9.54 -2.16
C VAL A 263 3.65 -9.11 -1.79
N ILE A 264 4.45 -8.73 -2.78
CA ILE A 264 5.77 -8.16 -2.54
C ILE A 264 5.60 -6.67 -2.29
N THR A 265 6.17 -6.19 -1.20
CA THR A 265 6.17 -4.78 -0.83
C THR A 265 7.58 -4.26 -0.68
N LYS A 266 7.75 -2.97 -0.95
CA LYS A 266 9.01 -2.29 -0.73
C LYS A 266 8.78 -0.86 -0.27
N GLN A 267 9.49 -0.46 0.77
CA GLN A 267 9.59 0.94 1.18
C GLN A 267 10.71 1.61 0.39
N ARG A 268 10.49 2.87 0.00
CA ARG A 268 11.48 3.66 -0.76
C ARG A 268 12.80 3.82 -0.02
N ASP A 269 12.71 3.92 1.30
CA ASP A 269 13.86 4.23 2.17
C ASP A 269 14.56 2.97 2.71
N THR A 270 14.11 1.77 2.33
CA THR A 270 14.75 0.50 2.72
C THR A 270 15.52 -0.11 1.54
N GLU A 271 16.54 -0.91 1.83
CA GLU A 271 17.36 -1.59 0.81
C GLU A 271 16.93 -3.05 0.58
N PHE A 272 15.70 -3.42 0.93
CA PHE A 272 15.20 -4.79 0.81
C PHE A 272 13.71 -4.82 0.45
N PHE A 273 13.28 -5.95 -0.10
CA PHE A 273 11.89 -6.28 -0.35
C PHE A 273 11.33 -7.05 0.85
N GLU A 274 10.05 -6.88 1.11
CA GLU A 274 9.31 -7.61 2.13
C GLU A 274 8.18 -8.40 1.45
N THR A 275 7.81 -9.52 2.05
CA THR A 275 6.72 -10.35 1.56
C THR A 275 5.55 -10.28 2.54
N MET A 276 4.38 -9.92 2.02
CA MET A 276 3.12 -9.90 2.74
C MET A 276 2.20 -11.00 2.22
N TYR A 277 1.92 -11.99 3.06
CA TYR A 277 1.04 -13.11 2.70
C TYR A 277 -0.42 -12.78 3.02
N VAL A 278 -1.24 -12.65 1.99
CA VAL A 278 -2.68 -12.46 2.12
C VAL A 278 -3.36 -13.82 2.09
N ARG A 279 -3.69 -14.35 3.27
CA ARG A 279 -4.34 -15.66 3.39
C ARG A 279 -5.75 -15.64 2.80
N LYS A 280 -6.19 -16.77 2.25
CA LYS A 280 -7.55 -16.96 1.71
C LYS A 280 -8.65 -16.52 2.69
N GLU A 281 -8.49 -16.82 3.97
CA GLU A 281 -9.41 -16.43 5.04
C GLU A 281 -9.45 -14.91 5.23
N SER A 282 -8.29 -14.26 5.18
CA SER A 282 -8.15 -12.81 5.27
C SER A 282 -8.79 -12.12 4.06
N ILE A 283 -8.71 -12.70 2.86
CA ILE A 283 -9.45 -12.22 1.66
C ILE A 283 -10.96 -12.24 1.91
N LYS A 284 -11.50 -13.29 2.56
CA LYS A 284 -12.94 -13.34 2.91
C LYS A 284 -13.34 -12.20 3.86
N VAL A 285 -12.49 -11.88 4.84
CA VAL A 285 -12.70 -10.74 5.76
C VAL A 285 -12.67 -9.42 4.99
N LEU A 286 -11.63 -9.20 4.17
CA LEU A 286 -11.49 -7.99 3.34
C LEU A 286 -12.69 -7.79 2.42
N ARG A 287 -13.19 -8.85 1.78
CA ARG A 287 -14.37 -8.80 0.90
C ARG A 287 -15.64 -8.36 1.63
N LYS A 288 -15.81 -8.76 2.89
CA LYS A 288 -16.98 -8.40 3.72
C LYS A 288 -16.85 -7.01 4.36
N LEU A 289 -15.64 -6.44 4.39
CA LEU A 289 -15.40 -5.13 4.99
C LEU A 289 -15.94 -4.01 4.08
N LYS A 290 -17.03 -3.37 4.51
CA LYS A 290 -17.70 -2.31 3.73
C LYS A 290 -16.96 -0.96 3.77
N ALA A 291 -16.30 -0.66 4.88
CA ALA A 291 -15.63 0.63 5.11
C ALA A 291 -14.22 0.39 5.64
N TYR A 292 -13.21 0.82 4.88
CA TYR A 292 -11.80 0.74 5.28
C TYR A 292 -11.17 2.13 5.41
N GLU A 293 -11.67 3.09 4.64
CA GLU A 293 -11.27 4.49 4.64
C GLU A 293 -11.17 5.13 6.03
N PRO A 294 -12.06 4.82 6.99
CA PRO A 294 -11.95 5.40 8.33
C PRO A 294 -10.65 5.06 9.05
N PHE A 295 -9.92 4.02 8.64
CA PHE A 295 -8.66 3.61 9.24
C PHE A 295 -7.41 4.20 8.56
N CYS A 296 -7.57 4.91 7.44
CA CYS A 296 -6.46 5.48 6.65
C CYS A 296 -5.86 6.75 7.27
N PHE A 297 -5.30 6.64 8.49
CA PHE A 297 -4.66 7.74 9.21
C PHE A 297 -3.61 7.27 10.22
N SER A 298 -2.80 8.21 10.70
CA SER A 298 -1.79 7.98 11.74
C SER A 298 -2.08 8.88 12.96
N VAL A 299 -1.87 8.35 14.16
CA VAL A 299 -2.07 9.08 15.43
C VAL A 299 -0.72 9.33 16.10
N LYS A 300 -0.43 10.58 16.45
CA LYS A 300 0.77 10.92 17.24
C LYS A 300 0.59 10.40 18.67
N ILE A 301 1.48 9.49 19.09
CA ILE A 301 1.50 8.92 20.44
C ILE A 301 2.51 9.66 21.31
N ALA A 302 3.69 9.93 20.76
CA ALA A 302 4.78 10.70 21.38
C ALA A 302 5.49 11.54 20.31
N ASP A 303 6.48 12.35 20.70
CA ASP A 303 7.13 13.29 19.78
C ASP A 303 7.72 12.66 18.52
N ASN A 304 8.31 11.47 18.67
CA ASN A 304 8.92 10.72 17.57
C ASN A 304 8.21 9.40 17.27
N TYR A 305 6.96 9.23 17.73
CA TYR A 305 6.22 7.99 17.52
C TYR A 305 4.79 8.24 17.07
N TYR A 306 4.48 7.77 15.86
CA TYR A 306 3.16 7.77 15.27
C TYR A 306 2.68 6.33 15.13
N LEU A 307 1.47 6.07 15.62
CA LEU A 307 0.76 4.83 15.36
C LEU A 307 0.08 4.95 13.98
N ASP A 308 0.55 4.19 13.00
CA ASP A 308 -0.14 4.01 11.72
C ASP A 308 -1.33 3.05 11.93
N VAL A 309 -2.53 3.61 12.06
CA VAL A 309 -3.76 2.84 12.32
C VAL A 309 -4.08 1.95 11.13
N GLN A 310 -3.85 2.45 9.92
CA GLN A 310 -4.10 1.71 8.69
C GLN A 310 -3.25 0.44 8.65
N LYS A 311 -1.95 0.58 8.89
CA LYS A 311 -1.00 -0.53 8.89
C LYS A 311 -1.36 -1.55 9.97
N LYS A 312 -1.66 -1.10 11.20
CA LYS A 312 -2.01 -2.01 12.30
C LYS A 312 -3.32 -2.77 12.05
N VAL A 313 -4.37 -2.11 11.55
CA VAL A 313 -5.63 -2.77 11.16
C VAL A 313 -5.39 -3.79 10.05
N THR A 314 -4.57 -3.42 9.07
CA THR A 314 -4.17 -4.31 7.97
C THR A 314 -3.48 -5.57 8.50
N GLU A 315 -2.49 -5.42 9.36
CA GLU A 315 -1.77 -6.54 9.99
C GLU A 315 -2.71 -7.45 10.79
N CYS A 316 -3.65 -6.89 11.54
CA CYS A 316 -4.67 -7.66 12.26
C CYS A 316 -5.51 -8.51 11.29
N ILE A 317 -6.03 -7.92 10.21
CA ILE A 317 -6.84 -8.64 9.22
C ILE A 317 -6.03 -9.72 8.52
N LEU A 318 -4.82 -9.40 8.06
CA LEU A 318 -3.96 -10.35 7.34
C LEU A 318 -3.58 -11.54 8.20
N ASN A 319 -3.30 -11.30 9.48
CA ASN A 319 -2.91 -12.36 10.42
C ASN A 319 -4.09 -13.03 11.13
N LEU A 320 -5.33 -12.58 10.88
CA LEU A 320 -6.54 -13.03 11.59
C LEU A 320 -6.45 -12.84 13.11
N VAL A 321 -5.82 -11.73 13.52
CA VAL A 321 -5.66 -11.33 14.92
C VAL A 321 -6.70 -10.27 15.26
N ARG A 322 -7.29 -10.40 16.45
CA ARG A 322 -8.27 -9.42 16.95
C ARG A 322 -7.68 -8.02 17.08
N THR A 323 -8.50 -7.00 16.87
CA THR A 323 -8.14 -5.58 16.94
C THR A 323 -8.29 -5.01 18.36
N ASP A 324 -8.21 -5.86 19.39
CA ASP A 324 -8.50 -5.51 20.79
C ASP A 324 -7.60 -4.38 21.30
N GLU A 325 -6.30 -4.41 20.96
CA GLU A 325 -5.36 -3.33 21.30
C GLU A 325 -5.81 -1.97 20.76
N LEU A 326 -6.31 -1.92 19.52
CA LEU A 326 -6.82 -0.69 18.90
C LEU A 326 -8.14 -0.25 19.53
N ILE A 327 -9.04 -1.20 19.81
CA ILE A 327 -10.31 -0.90 20.50
C ILE A 327 -10.03 -0.26 21.86
N GLU A 328 -9.18 -0.89 22.67
CA GLU A 328 -8.78 -0.41 23.98
C GLU A 328 -8.09 0.96 23.91
N PHE A 329 -7.22 1.15 22.91
CA PHE A 329 -6.58 2.43 22.63
C PHE A 329 -7.60 3.55 22.36
N PHE A 330 -8.56 3.33 21.45
CA PHE A 330 -9.58 4.34 21.10
C PHE A 330 -10.63 4.53 22.20
N LEU A 331 -10.91 3.51 23.02
CA LEU A 331 -11.77 3.67 24.20
C LEU A 331 -11.13 4.59 25.26
N LYS A 332 -9.81 4.47 25.47
CA LYS A 332 -9.02 5.24 26.45
C LYS A 332 -8.79 6.69 26.03
N GLN A 333 -8.54 6.94 24.74
CA GLN A 333 -8.24 8.27 24.20
C GLN A 333 -9.41 9.27 24.32
N GLY A 334 -10.66 8.80 24.47
CA GLY A 334 -11.84 9.67 24.47
C GLY A 334 -12.05 10.38 23.13
N MET A 335 -12.97 11.34 23.06
CA MET A 335 -13.17 12.20 21.88
C MET A 335 -12.02 13.21 21.77
N ARG A 336 -10.91 12.85 21.10
CA ARG A 336 -10.00 13.88 20.60
C ARG A 336 -10.63 14.59 19.39
N ARG A 337 -10.33 15.89 19.25
CA ARG A 337 -10.82 16.74 18.15
C ARG A 337 -9.92 16.68 16.90
N ASP A 338 -8.83 15.92 16.94
CA ASP A 338 -7.80 15.83 15.90
C ASP A 338 -8.04 14.68 14.90
N THR A 339 -8.99 13.78 15.14
CA THR A 339 -9.37 12.71 14.20
C THR A 339 -10.62 13.09 13.39
N LYS A 340 -10.58 12.83 12.07
CA LYS A 340 -11.72 13.06 11.15
C LYS A 340 -12.98 12.28 11.55
N TYR A 341 -12.78 11.11 12.17
CA TYR A 341 -13.84 10.21 12.63
C TYR A 341 -13.88 10.20 14.16
N SER A 342 -15.09 10.02 14.72
CA SER A 342 -15.22 9.89 16.17
C SER A 342 -14.66 8.55 16.64
N SER A 343 -14.07 8.54 17.84
CA SER A 343 -13.52 7.32 18.46
C SER A 343 -14.58 6.22 18.56
N GLU A 344 -15.84 6.58 18.77
CA GLU A 344 -16.95 5.61 18.89
C GLU A 344 -17.23 4.91 17.57
N TYR A 345 -17.19 5.65 16.47
CA TYR A 345 -17.36 5.08 15.14
C TYR A 345 -16.21 4.13 14.81
N LEU A 346 -14.96 4.53 15.09
CA LEU A 346 -13.78 3.68 14.88
C LEU A 346 -13.84 2.39 15.70
N VAL A 347 -14.18 2.48 17.00
CA VAL A 347 -14.37 1.30 17.87
C VAL A 347 -15.46 0.39 17.31
N SER A 348 -16.59 0.95 16.84
CA SER A 348 -17.67 0.14 16.27
C SER A 348 -17.22 -0.65 15.03
N LEU A 349 -16.38 -0.06 14.17
CA LEU A 349 -15.84 -0.73 12.99
C LEU A 349 -14.79 -1.78 13.36
N LEU A 350 -13.94 -1.53 14.36
CA LEU A 350 -12.96 -2.51 14.86
C LEU A 350 -13.65 -3.74 15.46
N ILE A 351 -14.72 -3.53 16.24
CA ILE A 351 -15.55 -4.63 16.75
C ILE A 351 -16.18 -5.44 15.59
N GLN A 352 -16.60 -4.77 14.51
CA GLN A 352 -17.08 -5.48 13.31
C GLN A 352 -15.97 -6.31 12.66
N ILE A 353 -14.74 -5.81 12.60
CA ILE A 353 -13.59 -6.57 12.10
C ILE A 353 -13.35 -7.82 12.96
N ASN A 354 -13.36 -7.70 14.29
CA ASN A 354 -13.27 -8.85 15.20
C ASN A 354 -14.34 -9.91 14.90
N ASN A 355 -15.58 -9.49 14.68
CA ASN A 355 -16.67 -10.40 14.34
C ASN A 355 -16.43 -11.10 12.98
N LEU A 356 -15.94 -10.38 11.98
CA LEU A 356 -15.58 -10.96 10.68
C LEU A 356 -14.45 -11.99 10.81
N ILE A 357 -13.43 -11.70 11.62
CA ILE A 357 -12.28 -12.58 11.86
C ILE A 357 -12.70 -13.85 12.62
N CYS A 358 -13.40 -13.71 13.74
CA CYS A 358 -13.70 -14.84 14.63
C CYS A 358 -14.93 -15.65 14.23
N LYS A 359 -15.94 -15.03 13.60
CA LYS A 359 -17.27 -15.63 13.36
C LYS A 359 -17.67 -15.60 11.89
N GLY A 360 -16.74 -15.30 10.99
CA GLY A 360 -17.00 -15.23 9.55
C GLY A 360 -18.09 -14.23 9.14
N GLY A 361 -18.45 -13.26 9.98
CA GLY A 361 -19.51 -12.30 9.70
C GLY A 361 -20.94 -12.82 9.86
N GLU A 362 -21.15 -13.89 10.64
CA GLU A 362 -22.48 -14.21 11.13
C GLU A 362 -23.07 -13.02 11.93
N LYS A 363 -24.40 -12.87 11.90
CA LYS A 363 -25.13 -11.75 12.53
C LYS A 363 -24.54 -11.45 13.93
N LEU A 364 -24.35 -10.16 14.22
CA LEU A 364 -23.92 -9.60 15.51
C LEU A 364 -24.42 -10.49 16.67
N ASN A 365 -23.49 -10.99 17.49
CA ASN A 365 -23.81 -11.93 18.57
C ASN A 365 -24.98 -11.39 19.40
N GLN A 366 -25.93 -12.25 19.80
CA GLN A 366 -27.08 -11.85 20.61
C GLN A 366 -26.64 -11.05 21.85
N SER A 367 -25.55 -11.47 22.48
CA SER A 367 -24.87 -10.78 23.58
C SER A 367 -24.51 -9.32 23.27
N MET A 368 -23.94 -9.04 22.10
CA MET A 368 -23.56 -7.67 21.70
C MET A 368 -24.79 -6.79 21.40
N ARG A 369 -25.87 -7.38 20.85
CA ARG A 369 -27.13 -6.66 20.64
C ARG A 369 -27.78 -6.30 21.98
N GLY A 370 -27.77 -7.24 22.92
CA GLY A 370 -28.19 -7.01 24.31
C GLY A 370 -27.38 -5.90 24.96
N ALA A 371 -26.05 -5.99 24.89
CA ALA A 371 -25.13 -4.96 25.39
C ALA A 371 -25.43 -3.57 24.83
N TYR A 372 -25.62 -3.45 23.51
CA TYR A 372 -25.97 -2.18 22.88
C TYR A 372 -27.33 -1.64 23.36
N ALA A 373 -28.36 -2.48 23.41
CA ALA A 373 -29.69 -2.09 23.85
C ALA A 373 -29.69 -1.63 25.32
N CYS A 374 -29.04 -2.38 26.21
CA CYS A 374 -28.85 -2.02 27.61
C CYS A 374 -28.12 -0.69 27.76
N ALA A 375 -27.02 -0.48 27.03
CA ALA A 375 -26.29 0.78 27.06
C ALA A 375 -27.15 1.98 26.61
N LYS A 376 -27.97 1.82 25.56
CA LYS A 376 -28.90 2.87 25.13
C LYS A 376 -30.03 3.14 26.12
N ALA A 377 -30.52 2.13 26.83
CA ALA A 377 -31.46 2.32 27.94
C ALA A 377 -30.81 3.11 29.09
N VAL A 378 -29.56 2.78 29.46
CA VAL A 378 -28.77 3.53 30.45
C VAL A 378 -28.58 4.99 30.02
N VAL A 379 -28.30 5.25 28.75
CA VAL A 379 -28.18 6.62 28.21
C VAL A 379 -29.47 7.43 28.39
N LYS A 380 -30.65 6.82 28.38
CA LYS A 380 -31.92 7.54 28.58
C LYS A 380 -32.17 7.97 30.02
N VAL A 381 -31.67 7.20 31.00
CA VAL A 381 -32.01 7.37 32.42
C VAL A 381 -30.87 7.91 33.28
N VAL A 382 -29.61 7.71 32.88
CA VAL A 382 -28.43 8.13 33.64
C VAL A 382 -27.88 9.46 33.12
N PRO A 383 -27.63 10.46 34.00
CA PRO A 383 -27.00 11.73 33.64
C PRO A 383 -25.61 11.57 33.03
N GLU A 384 -25.25 12.45 32.10
CA GLU A 384 -24.01 12.37 31.30
C GLU A 384 -22.73 12.30 32.15
N ASN A 385 -22.62 13.13 33.19
CA ASN A 385 -21.46 13.13 34.09
C ASN A 385 -21.23 11.76 34.76
N LYS A 386 -22.30 11.10 35.21
CA LYS A 386 -22.23 9.77 35.81
C LYS A 386 -21.92 8.71 34.77
N ARG A 387 -22.54 8.76 33.59
CA ARG A 387 -22.22 7.82 32.49
C ARG A 387 -20.76 7.91 32.09
N THR A 388 -20.21 9.12 31.95
CA THR A 388 -18.80 9.33 31.60
C THR A 388 -17.88 8.73 32.66
N ALA A 389 -18.19 8.91 33.94
CA ALA A 389 -17.43 8.30 35.03
C ALA A 389 -17.49 6.76 35.00
N TYR A 390 -18.68 6.17 34.80
CA TYR A 390 -18.82 4.72 34.66
C TYR A 390 -18.09 4.18 33.43
N ARG A 391 -18.23 4.84 32.28
CA ARG A 391 -17.49 4.51 31.05
C ARG A 391 -16.00 4.48 31.29
N GLN A 392 -15.44 5.50 31.94
CA GLN A 392 -14.00 5.56 32.26
C GLN A 392 -13.56 4.40 33.17
N LYS A 393 -14.33 4.11 34.24
CA LYS A 393 -14.04 2.98 35.14
C LYS A 393 -14.07 1.64 34.42
N LEU A 394 -15.10 1.42 33.60
CA LEU A 394 -15.27 0.22 32.77
C LEU A 394 -14.12 0.07 31.76
N THR A 395 -13.76 1.15 31.04
CA THR A 395 -12.61 1.17 30.13
C THR A 395 -11.32 0.80 30.86
N SER A 396 -11.06 1.40 32.03
CA SER A 396 -9.87 1.10 32.83
C SER A 396 -9.81 -0.38 33.21
N ALA A 397 -10.91 -0.93 33.71
CA ALA A 397 -10.98 -2.34 34.10
C ALA A 397 -10.68 -3.29 32.93
N VAL A 398 -11.21 -3.04 31.73
CA VAL A 398 -10.92 -3.88 30.55
C VAL A 398 -9.46 -3.76 30.11
N VAL A 399 -8.89 -2.55 30.07
CA VAL A 399 -7.50 -2.30 29.67
C VAL A 399 -6.51 -3.00 30.62
N PHE A 400 -6.79 -2.99 31.92
CA PHE A 400 -5.97 -3.67 32.93
C PHE A 400 -6.29 -5.16 33.08
N LYS A 401 -7.23 -5.70 32.28
CA LYS A 401 -7.73 -7.08 32.36
C LYS A 401 -8.28 -7.47 33.74
N ASP A 402 -8.83 -6.50 34.46
CA ASP A 402 -9.47 -6.67 35.76
C ASP A 402 -10.98 -6.92 35.55
N TYR A 403 -11.30 -8.13 35.07
CA TYR A 403 -12.66 -8.50 34.63
C TYR A 403 -13.64 -8.63 35.80
N ASP A 404 -13.17 -9.04 36.98
CA ASP A 404 -13.99 -9.05 38.19
C ASP A 404 -14.45 -7.64 38.55
N ARG A 405 -13.52 -6.67 38.52
CA ARG A 405 -13.86 -5.27 38.76
C ARG A 405 -14.79 -4.73 37.69
N TYR A 406 -14.60 -5.11 36.43
CA TYR A 406 -15.53 -4.72 35.35
C TYR A 406 -16.96 -5.17 35.65
N CYS A 407 -17.12 -6.44 36.04
CA CYS A 407 -18.39 -7.05 36.42
C CYS A 407 -19.04 -6.36 37.62
N GLN A 408 -18.26 -6.06 38.66
CA GLN A 408 -18.73 -5.30 39.83
C GLN A 408 -19.22 -3.89 39.44
N ILE A 409 -18.50 -3.17 38.58
CA ILE A 409 -18.90 -1.85 38.10
C ILE A 409 -20.19 -1.94 37.27
N LEU A 410 -20.36 -2.97 36.44
CA LEU A 410 -21.60 -3.19 35.68
C LEU A 410 -22.80 -3.42 36.60
N LEU A 411 -22.68 -4.24 37.65
CA LEU A 411 -23.75 -4.47 38.61
C LEU A 411 -24.12 -3.18 39.37
N GLN A 412 -23.14 -2.38 39.77
CA GLN A 412 -23.37 -1.07 40.38
C GLN A 412 -24.15 -0.13 39.44
N LEU A 413 -23.78 -0.11 38.15
CA LEU A 413 -24.46 0.70 37.15
C LEU A 413 -25.89 0.19 36.87
N SER A 414 -26.10 -1.12 36.83
CA SER A 414 -27.44 -1.72 36.69
C SER A 414 -28.35 -1.29 37.84
N ASN A 415 -27.88 -1.43 39.08
CA ASN A 415 -28.62 -1.00 40.28
C ASN A 415 -28.91 0.51 40.28
N TYR A 416 -27.93 1.33 39.88
CA TYR A 416 -28.10 2.78 39.82
C TYR A 416 -29.10 3.21 38.74
N SER A 417 -29.08 2.56 37.58
CA SER A 417 -29.91 2.91 36.42
C SER A 417 -31.31 2.27 36.44
N GLY A 418 -31.50 1.21 37.23
CA GLY A 418 -32.71 0.38 37.19
C GLY A 418 -32.84 -0.46 35.91
N VAL A 419 -31.80 -0.54 35.07
CA VAL A 419 -31.81 -1.31 33.83
C VAL A 419 -31.17 -2.68 34.07
N ALA A 420 -31.90 -3.75 33.76
CA ALA A 420 -31.37 -5.11 33.78
C ALA A 420 -30.41 -5.36 32.60
N PHE A 421 -29.26 -6.00 32.88
CA PHE A 421 -28.22 -6.29 31.90
C PHE A 421 -28.13 -7.79 31.61
N ASP A 422 -29.04 -8.34 30.80
CA ASP A 422 -29.09 -9.79 30.54
C ASP A 422 -27.83 -10.33 29.83
N PHE A 423 -27.13 -9.48 29.06
CA PHE A 423 -25.87 -9.87 28.41
C PHE A 423 -24.72 -10.14 29.40
N VAL A 424 -24.86 -9.77 30.67
CA VAL A 424 -23.80 -9.90 31.67
C VAL A 424 -23.53 -11.36 32.05
N TYR A 425 -24.52 -12.25 31.93
CA TYR A 425 -24.33 -13.67 32.22
C TYR A 425 -23.26 -14.31 31.32
N ASP A 426 -23.24 -13.96 30.04
CA ASP A 426 -22.21 -14.42 29.10
C ASP A 426 -20.81 -13.94 29.52
N LEU A 427 -20.72 -12.72 30.07
CA LEU A 427 -19.46 -12.16 30.56
C LEU A 427 -18.98 -12.81 31.86
N PHE A 428 -19.91 -13.24 32.73
CA PHE A 428 -19.59 -13.97 33.96
C PHE A 428 -19.14 -15.40 33.68
N GLU A 429 -19.67 -16.02 32.63
CA GLU A 429 -19.26 -17.37 32.22
C GLU A 429 -17.87 -17.35 31.56
N ASP A 430 -17.66 -16.48 30.57
CA ASP A 430 -16.38 -16.35 29.89
C ASP A 430 -16.20 -14.92 29.32
N PHE A 431 -15.45 -14.11 30.06
CA PHE A 431 -15.23 -12.71 29.69
C PHE A 431 -14.44 -12.57 28.38
N GLU A 432 -13.38 -13.35 28.19
CA GLU A 432 -12.50 -13.21 27.02
C GLU A 432 -13.24 -13.59 25.73
N LYS A 433 -14.03 -14.67 25.77
CA LYS A 433 -14.87 -15.07 24.63
C LYS A 433 -15.96 -14.05 24.30
N ASN A 434 -16.44 -13.30 25.30
CA ASN A 434 -17.54 -12.34 25.17
C ASN A 434 -17.11 -10.88 25.25
N LYS A 435 -15.81 -10.60 25.18
CA LYS A 435 -15.21 -9.26 25.34
C LYS A 435 -15.76 -8.22 24.36
N ASP A 436 -16.17 -8.64 23.16
CA ASP A 436 -16.84 -7.76 22.18
C ASP A 436 -18.17 -7.17 22.70
N ALA A 437 -18.90 -7.89 23.56
CA ALA A 437 -20.11 -7.37 24.22
C ALA A 437 -19.75 -6.29 25.24
N ALA A 438 -18.69 -6.49 26.03
CA ALA A 438 -18.16 -5.48 26.94
C ALA A 438 -17.72 -4.21 26.19
N TYR A 439 -16.93 -4.34 25.12
CA TYR A 439 -16.53 -3.22 24.28
C TYR A 439 -17.75 -2.49 23.67
N THR A 440 -18.73 -3.24 23.18
CA THR A 440 -19.97 -2.68 22.62
C THR A 440 -20.73 -1.86 23.66
N PHE A 441 -20.88 -2.37 24.89
CA PHE A 441 -21.54 -1.66 25.98
C PHE A 441 -20.82 -0.35 26.29
N ILE A 442 -19.51 -0.38 26.54
CA ILE A 442 -18.70 0.80 26.85
C ILE A 442 -18.83 1.86 25.75
N ASN A 443 -18.71 1.43 24.48
CA ASN A 443 -18.76 2.31 23.33
C ASN A 443 -20.14 2.98 23.14
N ALA A 444 -21.22 2.29 23.54
CA ALA A 444 -22.59 2.79 23.38
C ALA A 444 -23.08 3.70 24.52
N LEU A 445 -22.33 3.82 25.63
CA LEU A 445 -22.63 4.74 26.75
C LEU A 445 -22.41 6.23 26.41
N THR A 446 -21.80 6.52 25.27
CA THR A 446 -21.57 7.86 24.73
C THR A 446 -22.85 8.40 24.07
N PRO A 447 -23.17 9.71 24.21
CA PRO A 447 -24.40 10.27 23.67
C PRO A 447 -24.47 10.19 22.13
N ASN A 448 -25.67 9.98 21.58
CA ASN A 448 -25.92 10.13 20.15
C ASN A 448 -25.75 11.60 19.77
N LYS A 449 -24.93 11.91 18.76
CA LYS A 449 -24.85 13.27 18.20
C LYS A 449 -25.97 13.57 17.17
N ASP A 450 -26.79 12.60 16.83
CA ASP A 450 -27.79 12.71 15.75
C ASP A 450 -29.22 12.93 16.26
N GLU A 451 -29.46 13.98 17.05
CA GLU A 451 -30.81 14.54 17.27
C GLU A 451 -30.84 16.09 17.32
N LYS A 452 -29.69 16.77 17.24
CA LYS A 452 -29.64 18.25 17.19
C LYS A 452 -29.37 18.80 15.77
N LYS A 453 -30.22 18.46 14.80
CA LYS A 453 -30.40 19.21 13.54
C LYS A 453 -31.81 18.97 12.94
N GLN A 454 -32.86 19.12 13.74
CA GLN A 454 -34.21 19.42 13.24
C GLN A 454 -34.90 20.32 14.27
N GLY A 455 -34.84 21.62 14.07
CA GLY A 455 -35.44 22.61 14.96
C GLY A 455 -34.86 24.00 14.71
N GLY A 456 -35.51 24.75 13.82
CA GLY A 456 -35.13 26.09 13.35
C GLY A 456 -34.68 26.03 11.89
N GLU A 457 -35.38 26.54 10.89
CA GLU A 457 -36.32 27.65 10.86
C GLU A 457 -37.52 27.32 9.93
N THR A 458 -38.72 27.49 10.46
CA THR A 458 -39.89 27.95 9.71
C THR A 458 -39.86 29.48 9.78
N GLU A 459 -39.49 30.12 8.67
CA GLU A 459 -40.20 31.22 7.97
C GLU A 459 -39.38 31.70 6.78
#